data_AF-A0A920NJH8-F1
#
_entry.id   AF-A0A920NJH8-F1
#
_cell.length_a   1.000
_cell.length_b   1.000
_cell.length_c   1.000
_cell.angle_alpha   90.00
_cell.angle_beta   90.00
_cell.angle_gamma   90.00
#
_symmetry.space_group_name_H-M   'P 1'
#
loop_
_entity.id
_entity.type
_entity.pdbx_description
1 polymer ?
#
loop_
_entity_poly.entity_id
_entity_poly.type
_entity_poly.pdbx_seq_one_letter_code
_entity_poly.pdbx_strand_id
1 'polypeptide(L)'
;MINEVNDEKNGFVEKIDTALIGSCTNSSYEDMSRVADVAQQATEHGLKSAASLMVTPGSEQVRSTIERDGQLATLQEIDSVTLANACGPCIGQWRREEVLDGVPNTIVTSYNRNFPRRNDGRSETMNFIASPEIVVALSIAGKLSFNPLTDTLTGADGLSSNYSRLSLHLRFLQPILPEEKNSMLLPQKTERI
;
A
#
# COMPACT_ATOMS: atom_id res chain seq x y z
N MET A 1 -12.56 0.83 -6.25
CA MET A 1 -11.72 -0.38 -6.23
C MET A 1 -12.55 -1.66 -6.39
N ILE A 2 -13.53 -1.95 -5.51
CA ILE A 2 -14.35 -3.19 -5.58
C ILE A 2 -14.84 -3.52 -7.00
N ASN A 3 -15.50 -2.57 -7.67
CA ASN A 3 -16.05 -2.81 -9.01
C ASN A 3 -14.98 -3.11 -10.07
N GLU A 4 -13.79 -2.52 -9.93
CA GLU A 4 -12.68 -2.73 -10.88
C GLU A 4 -11.97 -4.06 -10.62
N VAL A 5 -11.82 -4.46 -9.35
CA VAL A 5 -11.26 -5.75 -8.96
C VAL A 5 -12.17 -6.90 -9.35
N ASN A 6 -13.49 -6.70 -9.27
CA ASN A 6 -14.48 -7.71 -9.64
C ASN A 6 -14.71 -7.81 -11.16
N ASP A 7 -14.22 -6.86 -11.95
CA ASP A 7 -14.29 -6.98 -13.41
C ASP A 7 -13.14 -7.87 -13.90
N GLU A 8 -13.48 -9.10 -14.27
CA GLU A 8 -12.54 -10.12 -14.77
C GLU A 8 -11.69 -9.61 -15.95
N LYS A 9 -12.18 -8.62 -16.72
CA LYS A 9 -11.44 -8.05 -17.85
C LYS A 9 -10.18 -7.31 -17.43
N ASN A 10 -10.13 -6.80 -16.19
CA ASN A 10 -8.97 -6.08 -15.68
C ASN A 10 -7.84 -7.01 -15.24
N GLY A 11 -8.14 -8.30 -15.00
CA GLY A 11 -7.14 -9.31 -14.62
C GLY A 11 -6.43 -9.04 -13.28
N PHE A 12 -7.06 -8.27 -12.38
CA PHE A 12 -6.45 -7.95 -11.08
C PHE A 12 -6.44 -9.16 -10.15
N VAL A 13 -5.32 -9.37 -9.47
CA VAL A 13 -5.19 -10.40 -8.43
C VAL A 13 -5.69 -9.81 -7.12
N GLU A 14 -6.78 -10.35 -6.59
CA GLU A 14 -7.43 -9.83 -5.38
C GLU A 14 -6.55 -9.99 -4.12
N LYS A 15 -5.86 -11.12 -4.00
CA LYS A 15 -5.00 -11.41 -2.85
C LYS A 15 -3.78 -10.50 -2.86
N ILE A 16 -3.61 -9.73 -1.80
CA ILE A 16 -2.42 -8.90 -1.61
C ILE A 16 -1.29 -9.80 -1.14
N ASP A 17 -0.17 -9.77 -1.85
CA ASP A 17 1.04 -10.50 -1.46
C ASP A 17 1.83 -9.68 -0.43
N THR A 18 2.20 -8.47 -0.79
CA THR A 18 3.00 -7.58 0.07
C THR A 18 2.41 -6.16 0.08
N ALA A 19 2.26 -5.60 1.27
CA ALA A 19 1.95 -4.22 1.56
C ALA A 19 3.21 -3.48 2.02
N LEU A 20 3.49 -2.30 1.46
CA LEU A 20 4.68 -1.52 1.77
C LEU A 20 4.34 -0.08 2.13
N ILE A 21 4.71 0.36 3.33
CA ILE A 21 4.49 1.75 3.76
C ILE A 21 5.81 2.50 3.99
N GLY A 22 5.74 3.83 3.92
CA GLY A 22 6.87 4.72 4.22
C GLY A 22 7.60 5.21 2.97
N SER A 23 8.91 4.94 2.89
CA SER A 23 9.83 5.55 1.91
C SER A 23 9.95 7.06 2.09
N CYS A 24 10.48 7.81 1.13
CA CYS A 24 10.62 9.26 1.26
C CYS A 24 9.30 10.05 1.17
N THR A 25 8.19 9.40 0.80
CA THR A 25 6.93 10.11 0.50
C THR A 25 5.97 10.13 1.68
N ASN A 26 5.74 8.99 2.34
CA ASN A 26 4.69 8.83 3.35
C ASN A 26 5.24 8.19 4.63
N SER A 27 6.35 8.73 5.14
CA SER A 27 7.04 8.24 6.33
C SER A 27 7.25 9.31 7.40
N SER A 28 6.43 10.35 7.42
CA SER A 28 6.51 11.34 8.49
C SER A 28 6.06 10.73 9.83
N TYR A 29 6.32 11.44 10.93
CA TYR A 29 5.78 11.04 12.23
C TYR A 29 4.24 10.98 12.21
N GLU A 30 3.58 11.89 11.47
CA GLU A 30 2.12 11.91 11.30
C GLU A 30 1.63 10.68 10.52
N ASP A 31 2.31 10.31 9.43
CA ASP A 31 2.02 9.07 8.70
C ASP A 31 2.13 7.85 9.62
N MET A 32 3.21 7.78 10.40
CA MET A 32 3.47 6.67 11.34
C MET A 32 2.46 6.63 12.49
N SER A 33 1.97 7.80 12.92
CA SER A 33 0.90 7.91 13.92
C SER A 33 -0.41 7.33 13.39
N ARG A 34 -0.77 7.67 12.15
CA ARG A 34 -2.02 7.20 11.53
C ARG A 34 -2.01 5.69 11.32
N VAL A 35 -0.89 5.11 10.85
CA VAL A 35 -0.80 3.65 10.69
C VAL A 35 -0.75 2.91 12.02
N ALA A 36 -0.12 3.49 13.05
CA ALA A 36 -0.11 2.90 14.39
C ALA A 36 -1.51 2.85 15.00
N ASP A 37 -2.34 3.87 14.80
CA ASP A 37 -3.75 3.85 15.23
C ASP A 37 -4.56 2.73 14.55
N VAL A 38 -4.37 2.52 13.25
CA VAL A 38 -5.01 1.39 12.54
C VAL A 38 -4.51 0.04 13.04
N ALA A 39 -3.19 -0.09 13.24
CA ALA A 39 -2.59 -1.30 13.77
C ALA A 39 -3.08 -1.60 15.19
N GLN A 40 -3.20 -0.58 16.04
CA GLN A 40 -3.72 -0.71 17.40
C GLN A 40 -5.15 -1.27 17.40
N GLN A 41 -6.04 -0.71 16.58
CA GLN A 41 -7.42 -1.22 16.43
C GLN A 41 -7.44 -2.71 16.04
N ALA A 42 -6.52 -3.14 15.16
CA ALA A 42 -6.40 -4.53 14.78
C ALA A 42 -5.90 -5.41 15.94
N THR A 43 -4.87 -4.97 16.67
CA THR A 43 -4.33 -5.70 17.84
C THR A 43 -5.36 -5.88 18.95
N GLU A 44 -6.22 -4.89 19.19
CA GLU A 44 -7.32 -4.94 20.18
C GLU A 44 -8.30 -6.08 19.89
N HIS A 45 -8.42 -6.50 18.64
CA HIS A 45 -9.28 -7.62 18.19
C HIS A 45 -8.47 -8.89 17.86
N GLY A 46 -7.19 -8.93 18.23
CA GLY A 46 -6.30 -10.06 17.98
C GLY A 46 -6.00 -10.30 16.49
N LEU A 47 -6.19 -9.28 15.63
CA LEU A 47 -5.89 -9.36 14.21
C LEU A 47 -4.39 -9.12 13.95
N LYS A 48 -3.88 -9.80 12.92
CA LYS A 48 -2.52 -9.63 12.38
C LYS A 48 -2.62 -9.28 10.90
N SER A 49 -1.52 -8.84 10.30
CA SER A 49 -1.49 -8.61 8.85
C SER A 49 -1.66 -9.94 8.10
N ALA A 50 -2.65 -10.02 7.22
CA ALA A 50 -2.87 -11.20 6.37
C ALA A 50 -1.92 -11.22 5.15
N ALA A 51 -1.42 -10.06 4.74
CA ALA A 51 -0.37 -9.89 3.74
C ALA A 51 0.97 -9.58 4.43
N SER A 52 2.10 -9.77 3.72
CA SER A 52 3.38 -9.31 4.26
C SER A 52 3.37 -7.79 4.38
N LEU A 53 3.62 -7.23 5.57
CA LEU A 53 3.65 -5.77 5.78
C LEU A 53 5.08 -5.31 6.05
N MET A 54 5.59 -4.43 5.19
CA MET A 54 6.93 -3.83 5.33
C MET A 54 6.84 -2.33 5.62
N VAL A 55 7.59 -1.87 6.62
CA VAL A 55 7.59 -0.48 7.08
C VAL A 55 8.97 0.14 6.85
N THR A 56 9.04 1.23 6.09
CA THR A 56 10.30 1.93 5.82
C THR A 56 10.28 3.36 6.38
N PRO A 57 10.91 3.61 7.55
CA PRO A 57 11.09 4.98 8.06
C PRO A 57 11.97 5.80 7.09
N GLY A 58 11.60 7.05 6.83
CA GLY A 58 12.30 7.88 5.84
C GLY A 58 13.63 8.47 6.34
N SER A 59 13.87 8.46 7.64
CA SER A 59 15.12 8.92 8.25
C SER A 59 15.38 8.25 9.59
N GLU A 60 16.62 8.29 10.06
CA GLU A 60 16.97 7.79 11.40
C GLU A 60 16.29 8.60 12.51
N GLN A 61 16.12 9.91 12.31
CA GLN A 61 15.41 10.77 13.25
C GLN A 61 13.95 10.32 13.40
N VAL A 62 13.25 10.07 12.28
CA VAL A 62 11.89 9.54 12.34
C VAL A 62 11.92 8.17 13.01
N ARG A 63 12.74 7.23 12.53
CA ARG A 63 12.85 5.86 13.07
C ARG A 63 13.00 5.87 14.60
N SER A 64 13.96 6.64 15.12
CA SER A 64 14.21 6.74 16.56
C SER A 64 13.04 7.37 17.32
N THR A 65 12.35 8.35 16.73
CA THR A 65 11.19 9.01 17.36
C THR A 65 10.00 8.06 17.46
N ILE A 66 9.68 7.37 16.37
CA ILE A 66 8.55 6.44 16.30
C ILE A 66 8.80 5.14 17.10
N GLU A 67 10.07 4.78 17.31
CA GLU A 67 10.50 3.72 18.23
C GLU A 67 10.26 4.14 19.69
N ARG A 68 10.78 5.31 20.08
CA ARG A 68 10.62 5.87 21.43
C ARG A 68 9.16 6.01 21.82
N ASP A 69 8.32 6.46 20.88
CA ASP A 69 6.90 6.74 21.12
C ASP A 69 6.01 5.51 20.94
N GLY A 70 6.59 4.33 20.68
CA GLY A 70 5.90 3.04 20.68
C GLY A 70 5.18 2.67 19.37
N GLN A 71 5.14 3.55 18.37
CA GLN A 71 4.46 3.30 17.09
C GLN A 71 5.05 2.10 16.34
N LEU A 72 6.38 1.94 16.35
CA LEU A 72 7.01 0.76 15.76
C LEU A 72 6.65 -0.53 16.50
N ALA A 73 6.51 -0.48 17.83
CA ALA A 73 6.10 -1.65 18.60
C ALA A 73 4.67 -2.06 18.22
N THR A 74 3.74 -1.10 18.12
CA THR A 74 2.36 -1.36 17.67
C THR A 74 2.29 -1.96 16.27
N LEU A 75 3.13 -1.49 15.34
CA LEU A 75 3.20 -2.07 13.99
C LEU A 75 3.82 -3.48 14.01
N GLN A 76 4.79 -3.75 14.87
CA GLN A 76 5.38 -5.08 15.03
C GLN A 76 4.40 -6.07 15.64
N GLU A 77 3.47 -5.60 16.48
CA GLU A 77 2.41 -6.44 17.03
C GLU A 77 1.48 -6.99 15.95
N ILE A 78 1.36 -6.38 14.77
CA ILE A 78 0.62 -6.97 13.63
C ILE A 78 1.54 -7.70 12.63
N ASP A 79 2.71 -8.16 13.08
CA ASP A 79 3.71 -8.90 12.33
C ASP A 79 4.37 -8.12 11.18
N SER A 80 4.43 -6.79 11.30
CA SER A 80 5.16 -5.98 10.30
C SER A 80 6.68 -6.11 10.44
N VAL A 81 7.37 -5.97 9.31
CA VAL A 81 8.84 -5.97 9.23
C VAL A 81 9.34 -4.55 8.97
N THR A 82 10.14 -4.02 9.89
CA THR A 82 10.81 -2.73 9.71
C THR A 82 12.05 -2.89 8.83
N LEU A 83 12.08 -2.17 7.71
CA LEU A 83 13.22 -2.10 6.82
C LEU A 83 14.18 -0.98 7.23
N ALA A 84 15.40 -1.02 6.69
CA ALA A 84 16.38 0.05 6.86
C ALA A 84 15.86 1.38 6.28
N ASN A 85 16.29 2.49 6.86
CA ASN A 85 15.96 3.86 6.45
C ASN A 85 16.65 4.23 5.12
N ALA A 86 16.18 3.63 4.03
CA ALA A 86 16.70 3.76 2.67
C ALA A 86 15.56 3.61 1.65
N CYS A 87 15.83 3.92 0.37
CA CYS A 87 14.80 3.84 -0.69
C CYS A 87 14.28 2.41 -0.91
N GLY A 88 15.15 1.40 -0.83
CA GLY A 88 14.78 -0.02 -0.85
C GLY A 88 13.78 -0.40 -1.97
N PRO A 89 12.64 -1.06 -1.62
CA PRO A 89 11.62 -1.45 -2.58
C PRO A 89 11.02 -0.31 -3.41
N CYS A 90 11.08 0.94 -2.96
CA CYS A 90 10.57 2.09 -3.74
C CYS A 90 11.31 2.27 -5.07
N ILE A 91 12.59 1.87 -5.12
CA ILE A 91 13.45 2.02 -6.30
C ILE A 91 13.83 0.70 -6.97
N GLY A 92 13.26 -0.44 -6.55
CA GLY A 92 13.64 -1.75 -7.06
C GLY A 92 14.76 -2.43 -6.29
N GLN A 93 15.25 -1.84 -5.19
CA GLN A 93 16.23 -2.48 -4.31
C GLN A 93 15.53 -3.41 -3.33
N TRP A 94 14.93 -4.46 -3.87
CA TRP A 94 14.19 -5.45 -3.10
C TRP A 94 14.32 -6.82 -3.78
N ARG A 95 14.96 -7.76 -3.07
CA ARG A 95 15.11 -9.13 -3.54
C ARG A 95 13.95 -9.97 -3.01
N ARG A 96 12.95 -10.20 -3.86
CA ARG A 96 11.85 -11.14 -3.61
C ARG A 96 12.27 -12.57 -3.93
N GLU A 97 11.50 -13.53 -3.45
CA GLU A 97 11.72 -14.96 -3.71
C GLU A 97 11.59 -15.28 -5.20
N GLU A 98 12.46 -16.15 -5.73
CA GLU A 98 12.49 -16.53 -7.15
C GLU A 98 11.21 -17.27 -7.60
N VAL A 99 10.49 -17.92 -6.67
CA VAL A 99 9.22 -18.64 -6.95
C VAL A 99 8.12 -17.73 -7.54
N LEU A 100 8.25 -16.42 -7.35
CA LEU A 100 7.32 -15.42 -7.84
C LEU A 100 7.67 -14.91 -9.25
N ASP A 101 8.75 -15.40 -9.88
CA ASP A 101 9.12 -15.04 -11.25
C ASP A 101 8.05 -15.52 -12.25
N GLY A 102 7.50 -14.59 -13.04
CA GLY A 102 6.45 -14.88 -14.01
C GLY A 102 5.06 -15.12 -13.40
N VAL A 103 4.89 -14.96 -12.07
CA VAL A 103 3.63 -15.17 -11.37
C VAL A 103 2.91 -13.83 -11.15
N PRO A 104 1.70 -13.62 -11.69
CA PRO A 104 0.89 -12.46 -11.39
C PRO A 104 0.62 -12.33 -9.89
N ASN A 105 0.96 -11.18 -9.33
CA ASN A 105 0.76 -10.90 -7.91
C ASN A 105 0.44 -9.42 -7.70
N THR A 106 -0.15 -9.10 -6.55
CA THR A 106 -0.53 -7.74 -6.19
C THR A 106 0.29 -7.24 -5.02
N ILE A 107 0.86 -6.04 -5.17
CA ILE A 107 1.42 -5.26 -4.07
C ILE A 107 0.65 -3.96 -3.91
N VAL A 108 0.57 -3.47 -2.67
CA VAL A 108 -0.01 -2.16 -2.38
C VAL A 108 1.02 -1.34 -1.63
N THR A 109 1.26 -0.11 -2.07
CA THR A 109 2.32 0.73 -1.52
C THR A 109 1.84 2.12 -1.15
N SER A 110 2.47 2.73 -0.15
CA SER A 110 2.34 4.18 0.12
C SER A 110 3.47 4.97 -0.52
N TYR A 111 3.93 4.51 -1.70
CA TYR A 111 4.98 5.17 -2.45
C TYR A 111 4.36 6.11 -3.49
N ASN A 112 5.19 6.71 -4.34
CA ASN A 112 4.74 7.70 -5.33
C ASN A 112 4.79 7.21 -6.79
N ARG A 113 5.25 5.98 -7.05
CA ARG A 113 5.39 5.44 -8.42
C ARG A 113 5.11 3.95 -8.48
N ASN A 114 4.34 3.54 -9.50
CA ASN A 114 3.87 2.17 -9.69
C ASN A 114 3.98 1.66 -11.15
N PHE A 115 4.90 2.21 -11.95
CA PHE A 115 5.12 1.70 -13.30
C PHE A 115 5.60 0.23 -13.27
N PRO A 116 5.32 -0.57 -14.33
CA PRO A 116 5.73 -1.97 -14.37
C PRO A 116 7.23 -2.16 -14.09
N ARG A 117 7.58 -3.22 -13.36
CA ARG A 117 8.96 -3.56 -12.94
C ARG A 117 9.61 -2.60 -11.95
N ARG A 118 8.89 -1.61 -11.42
CA ARG A 118 9.46 -0.60 -10.53
C ARG A 118 10.02 -1.21 -9.24
N ASN A 119 9.21 -1.97 -8.52
CA ASN A 119 9.52 -2.31 -7.12
C ASN A 119 10.36 -3.57 -6.95
N ASP A 120 10.25 -4.51 -7.89
CA ASP A 120 10.87 -5.83 -7.82
C ASP A 120 11.41 -6.33 -9.16
N GLY A 121 11.39 -5.50 -10.22
CA GLY A 121 11.87 -5.86 -11.55
C GLY A 121 10.92 -6.73 -12.39
N ARG A 122 9.73 -7.09 -11.89
CA ARG A 122 8.80 -8.02 -12.55
C ARG A 122 7.65 -7.31 -13.26
N SER A 123 7.30 -7.78 -14.45
CA SER A 123 6.20 -7.19 -15.25
C SER A 123 4.83 -7.63 -14.77
N GLU A 124 4.78 -8.77 -14.09
CA GLU A 124 3.57 -9.46 -13.64
C GLU A 124 3.08 -8.92 -12.29
N THR A 125 3.91 -8.17 -11.58
CA THR A 125 3.55 -7.51 -10.32
C THR A 125 2.71 -6.28 -10.60
N MET A 126 1.46 -6.30 -10.12
CA MET A 126 0.56 -5.17 -10.12
C MET A 126 0.78 -4.34 -8.85
N ASN A 127 1.13 -3.06 -9.01
CA ASN A 127 1.34 -2.14 -7.89
C ASN A 127 0.23 -1.08 -7.82
N PHE A 128 -0.45 -1.04 -6.68
CA PHE A 128 -1.43 -0.01 -6.34
C PHE A 128 -0.85 0.96 -5.31
N ILE A 129 -1.12 2.25 -5.49
CA ILE A 129 -0.69 3.29 -4.56
C ILE A 129 -1.89 3.76 -3.72
N ALA A 130 -1.70 3.87 -2.42
CA ALA A 130 -2.68 4.43 -1.48
C ALA A 130 -2.01 5.21 -0.34
N SER A 131 -2.79 5.84 0.53
CA SER A 131 -2.25 6.43 1.76
C SER A 131 -1.79 5.33 2.74
N PRO A 132 -0.80 5.60 3.61
CA PRO A 132 -0.18 4.56 4.43
C PRO A 132 -1.18 3.86 5.35
N GLU A 133 -2.16 4.57 5.91
CA GLU A 133 -3.23 3.99 6.73
C GLU A 133 -4.15 3.04 5.95
N ILE A 134 -4.41 3.33 4.67
CA ILE A 134 -5.17 2.42 3.79
C ILE A 134 -4.34 1.19 3.45
N VAL A 135 -3.04 1.35 3.18
CA VAL A 135 -2.16 0.21 2.92
C VAL A 135 -2.11 -0.73 4.12
N VAL A 136 -2.03 -0.21 5.35
CA VAL A 136 -2.07 -1.04 6.57
C VAL A 136 -3.43 -1.73 6.72
N ALA A 137 -4.55 -1.01 6.57
CA ALA A 137 -5.87 -1.62 6.65
C ALA A 137 -6.08 -2.75 5.62
N LEU A 138 -5.64 -2.52 4.38
CA LEU A 138 -5.66 -3.54 3.31
C LEU A 138 -4.72 -4.71 3.62
N SER A 139 -3.57 -4.47 4.23
CA SER A 139 -2.65 -5.55 4.63
C SER A 139 -3.29 -6.49 5.67
N ILE A 140 -4.05 -5.93 6.62
CA ILE A 140 -4.77 -6.69 7.64
C ILE A 140 -5.90 -7.51 7.02
N ALA A 141 -6.62 -6.94 6.05
CA ALA A 141 -7.65 -7.69 5.32
C ALA A 141 -7.09 -8.72 4.32
N GLY A 142 -5.90 -8.48 3.77
CA GLY A 142 -5.25 -9.32 2.75
C GLY A 142 -5.90 -9.28 1.37
N LYS A 143 -6.86 -8.37 1.14
CA LYS A 143 -7.67 -8.30 -0.08
C LYS A 143 -7.74 -6.89 -0.63
N LEU A 144 -7.56 -6.77 -1.94
CA LEU A 144 -7.64 -5.50 -2.67
C LEU A 144 -9.06 -4.92 -2.72
N SER A 145 -10.07 -5.79 -2.66
CA SER A 145 -11.49 -5.43 -2.64
C SER A 145 -11.98 -4.91 -1.29
N PHE A 146 -11.21 -5.08 -0.21
CA PHE A 146 -11.64 -4.66 1.13
C PHE A 146 -11.80 -3.15 1.24
N ASN A 147 -12.95 -2.71 1.73
CA ASN A 147 -13.22 -1.30 2.01
C ASN A 147 -13.20 -1.04 3.53
N PRO A 148 -12.14 -0.40 4.07
CA PRO A 148 -12.02 -0.17 5.51
C PRO A 148 -13.10 0.75 6.10
N LEU A 149 -13.85 1.48 5.28
CA LEU A 149 -14.93 2.35 5.75
C LEU A 149 -16.27 1.63 5.95
N THR A 150 -16.49 0.51 5.25
CA THR A 150 -17.80 -0.18 5.23
C THR A 150 -17.71 -1.62 5.68
N ASP A 151 -16.59 -2.28 5.41
CA ASP A 151 -16.46 -3.71 5.60
C ASP A 151 -15.98 -4.00 7.02
N THR A 152 -16.16 -5.26 7.44
CA THR A 152 -15.75 -5.72 8.76
C THR A 152 -14.78 -6.87 8.64
N LEU A 153 -13.89 -7.00 9.63
CA LEU A 153 -13.04 -8.18 9.80
C LEU A 153 -13.43 -8.86 11.10
N THR A 154 -13.44 -10.20 11.08
CA THR A 154 -13.69 -10.99 12.28
C THR A 154 -12.36 -11.23 12.99
N GLY A 155 -12.26 -10.74 14.23
CA GLY A 155 -11.12 -10.95 15.10
C GLY A 155 -10.95 -12.39 15.55
N ALA A 156 -9.82 -12.68 16.19
CA ALA A 156 -9.56 -14.00 16.79
C ALA A 156 -10.52 -14.30 17.96
N ASP A 157 -11.13 -13.27 18.52
CA ASP A 157 -12.19 -13.30 19.53
C ASP A 157 -13.58 -13.64 18.96
N GLY A 158 -13.72 -13.72 17.63
CA GLY A 158 -14.99 -13.95 16.95
C GLY A 158 -15.88 -12.71 16.80
N LEU A 159 -15.40 -11.53 17.21
CA LEU A 159 -16.13 -10.27 17.08
C LEU A 159 -15.81 -9.61 15.73
N SER A 160 -16.83 -9.07 15.07
CA SER A 160 -16.67 -8.30 13.83
C SER A 160 -16.37 -6.85 14.15
N SER A 161 -15.22 -6.34 13.70
CA SER A 161 -14.80 -4.96 13.89
C SER A 161 -14.84 -4.18 12.59
N ASN A 162 -15.43 -2.98 12.62
CA ASN A 162 -15.33 -1.98 11.55
C ASN A 162 -14.32 -0.89 11.95
N TYR A 163 -13.44 -0.49 11.03
CA TYR A 163 -12.45 0.57 11.26
C TYR A 163 -13.07 1.99 11.22
N SER A 164 -14.23 2.18 11.85
CA SER A 164 -15.06 3.39 11.75
C SER A 164 -14.43 4.67 12.29
N ARG A 165 -13.29 4.58 12.99
CA ARG A 165 -12.51 5.76 13.41
C ARG A 165 -11.72 6.44 12.27
N LEU A 166 -11.55 5.80 11.10
CA LEU A 166 -10.82 6.40 9.96
C LEU A 166 -11.57 7.54 9.22
N SER A 167 -12.85 7.77 9.49
CA SER A 167 -13.70 8.69 8.71
C SER A 167 -13.30 10.18 8.74
N LEU A 168 -12.35 10.62 9.58
CA LEU A 168 -12.03 12.05 9.69
C LEU A 168 -10.90 12.57 8.78
N HIS A 169 -10.13 11.72 8.07
CA HIS A 169 -8.95 12.20 7.32
C HIS A 169 -8.86 11.83 5.83
N LEU A 170 -9.76 10.99 5.29
CA LEU A 170 -9.70 10.61 3.87
C LEU A 170 -10.37 11.65 2.94
N ARG A 171 -9.62 12.70 2.55
CA ARG A 171 -9.94 13.44 1.32
C ARG A 171 -9.42 12.65 0.12
N PHE A 172 -10.37 11.99 -0.56
CA PHE A 172 -10.31 11.36 -1.88
C PHE A 172 -9.07 11.64 -2.74
N LEU A 173 -8.29 10.58 -3.01
CA LEU A 173 -7.46 10.47 -4.20
C LEU A 173 -8.09 9.41 -5.11
N GLN A 174 -8.63 9.84 -6.23
CA GLN A 174 -9.10 8.96 -7.29
C GLN A 174 -7.90 8.32 -8.01
N PRO A 175 -8.02 7.08 -8.51
CA PRO A 175 -7.03 6.51 -9.41
C PRO A 175 -6.97 7.33 -10.70
N ILE A 176 -5.75 7.68 -11.14
CA ILE A 176 -5.53 8.24 -12.47
C ILE A 176 -5.55 7.05 -13.44
N LEU A 177 -6.69 6.86 -14.11
CA LEU A 177 -6.81 5.91 -15.21
C LEU A 177 -5.98 6.41 -16.41
N PRO A 178 -5.28 5.53 -17.14
CA PRO A 178 -4.49 5.91 -18.31
C PRO A 178 -5.40 6.04 -19.54
N GLU A 179 -6.20 7.10 -19.63
CA GLU A 179 -6.86 7.50 -20.88
C GLU A 179 -6.84 9.03 -21.03
N GLU A 180 -5.67 9.63 -21.31
CA GLU A 180 -5.56 10.92 -22.03
C GLU A 180 -4.09 11.15 -22.47
N LYS A 181 -3.59 10.33 -23.40
CA LYS A 181 -2.33 10.61 -24.12
C LYS A 181 -2.41 10.37 -25.62
N ASN A 182 -3.56 10.66 -26.23
CA ASN A 182 -3.69 10.58 -27.68
C ASN A 182 -4.50 11.75 -28.27
N SER A 183 -3.99 12.99 -28.11
CA SER A 183 -4.46 14.13 -28.91
C SER A 183 -3.40 15.20 -29.19
N MET A 184 -2.13 14.99 -28.86
CA MET A 184 -1.09 16.02 -29.02
C MET A 184 0.14 15.55 -29.82
N LEU A 185 -0.08 14.88 -30.95
CA LEU A 185 0.93 14.72 -32.00
C LEU A 185 0.26 14.74 -33.39
N LEU A 186 -0.01 15.94 -33.90
CA LEU A 186 -0.08 16.18 -35.35
C LEU A 186 0.92 17.31 -35.66
N PRO A 187 1.97 17.08 -36.45
CA PRO A 187 2.81 18.16 -36.93
C PRO A 187 2.01 19.00 -37.92
N GLN A 188 1.97 20.32 -37.71
CA GLN A 188 1.41 21.26 -38.68
C GLN A 188 2.16 21.13 -40.00
N LYS A 189 1.40 20.91 -41.08
CA LYS A 189 1.88 20.98 -42.46
C LYS A 189 2.51 22.36 -42.69
N THR A 190 3.75 22.33 -43.15
CA THR A 190 4.43 23.46 -43.78
C THR A 190 3.86 23.60 -45.19
N GLU A 191 3.10 24.66 -45.45
CA GLU A 191 2.83 25.11 -46.82
C GLU A 191 3.69 26.33 -47.10
N ARG A 192 4.63 26.14 -48.03
CA ARG A 192 5.31 27.21 -48.77
C ARG A 192 4.33 27.75 -49.79
N ILE A 193 4.13 29.07 -49.83
CA ILE A 193 4.25 29.94 -51.03
C ILE A 193 4.77 31.29 -50.54
#